data_AF-A0A1Y3NYD2-F1
#
_entry.id   AF-A0A1Y3NYD2-F1
#
_cell.length_a   1.000
_cell.length_b   1.000
_cell.length_c   1.000
_cell.angle_alpha   90.00
_cell.angle_beta   90.00
_cell.angle_gamma   90.00
#
_symmetry.space_group_name_H-M   'P 1'
#
loop_
_entity.id
_entity.type
_entity.pdbx_description
1 polymer ?
#
loop_
_entity_poly.entity_id
_entity_poly.type
_entity_poly.pdbx_seq_one_letter_code
_entity_poly.pdbx_strand_id
1 'polypeptide(L)'
;MKDQYDFSNAKRGAVAASKGKSRITIMLDDIVLQAARERADSQGIGYQTLINGLLREALGFSTQPLTISEPQARFSADLPLNTFDRKQIEALEAQLNSMAKSLQVFLSDSRKNPQV
;
A
#
# COMPACT_ATOMS: atom_id res chain seq x y z
N MET A 1 -28.88 -14.08 7.98
CA MET A 1 -28.02 -14.14 9.19
C MET A 1 -28.86 -14.71 10.32
N LYS A 2 -28.29 -15.46 11.28
CA LYS A 2 -29.08 -15.98 12.42
C LYS A 2 -29.20 -14.90 13.50
N ASP A 3 -30.39 -14.76 14.08
CA ASP A 3 -30.69 -13.71 15.06
C ASP A 3 -29.99 -13.92 16.41
N GLN A 4 -29.64 -15.15 16.76
CA GLN A 4 -28.92 -15.46 17.99
C GLN A 4 -27.86 -16.54 17.78
N TYR A 5 -26.67 -16.26 18.31
CA TYR A 5 -25.56 -17.19 18.40
C TYR A 5 -25.26 -17.45 19.87
N ASP A 6 -25.24 -18.72 20.26
CA ASP A 6 -24.87 -19.15 21.60
C ASP A 6 -23.35 -19.26 21.71
N PHE A 7 -22.76 -18.38 22.53
CA PHE A 7 -21.32 -18.33 22.82
C PHE A 7 -20.97 -18.87 24.20
N SER A 8 -21.88 -19.61 24.86
CA SER A 8 -21.69 -20.11 26.23
C SER A 8 -20.45 -21.00 26.39
N ASN A 9 -20.02 -21.69 25.31
CA ASN A 9 -18.81 -22.52 25.28
C ASN A 9 -17.65 -21.89 24.49
N ALA A 10 -17.76 -20.61 24.10
CA ALA A 10 -16.72 -19.95 23.32
C ALA A 10 -15.53 -19.56 24.21
N LYS A 11 -14.35 -20.12 23.93
CA LYS A 11 -13.10 -19.80 24.63
C LYS A 11 -12.41 -18.64 23.90
N ARG A 12 -12.18 -17.51 24.58
CA ARG A 12 -11.42 -16.38 24.01
C ARG A 12 -9.98 -16.82 23.72
N GLY A 13 -9.65 -16.96 22.44
CA GLY A 13 -8.26 -17.15 22.01
C GLY A 13 -7.42 -15.91 22.32
N ALA A 14 -6.10 -16.08 22.46
CA ALA A 14 -5.18 -14.96 22.63
C ALA A 14 -5.34 -13.96 21.47
N VAL A 15 -5.66 -12.71 21.79
CA VAL A 15 -5.75 -11.65 20.79
C VAL A 15 -4.35 -11.45 20.22
N ALA A 16 -4.16 -11.74 18.93
CA ALA A 16 -2.87 -11.54 18.27
C ALA A 16 -2.41 -10.09 18.47
N ALA A 17 -1.19 -9.91 18.96
CA ALA A 17 -0.60 -8.58 19.10
C ALA A 17 -0.52 -7.92 17.72
N SER A 18 -0.99 -6.68 17.61
CA SER A 18 -0.96 -5.91 16.37
C SER A 18 0.48 -5.48 16.04
N LYS A 19 1.27 -6.40 15.48
CA LYS A 19 2.67 -6.14 15.08
C LYS A 19 2.74 -4.92 14.16
N GLY A 20 3.43 -3.87 14.60
CA GLY A 20 3.65 -2.64 13.82
C GLY A 20 2.50 -1.62 13.83
N LYS A 21 1.47 -1.78 14.67
CA LYS A 21 0.38 -0.82 14.82
C LYS A 21 0.14 -0.50 16.29
N SER A 22 0.21 0.78 16.63
CA SER A 22 -0.11 1.29 17.97
C SER A 22 -1.56 1.71 18.04
N ARG A 23 -2.28 1.29 19.09
CA ARG A 23 -3.63 1.80 19.38
C ARG A 23 -3.49 3.20 19.98
N ILE A 24 -4.10 4.19 19.35
CA ILE A 24 -4.16 5.57 19.85
C ILE A 24 -5.62 6.03 19.90
N THR A 25 -5.90 6.98 20.79
CA THR A 25 -7.17 7.70 20.82
C THR A 25 -6.93 9.06 20.21
N ILE A 26 -7.64 9.38 19.12
CA ILE A 26 -7.64 10.69 18.48
C ILE A 26 -9.09 11.09 18.24
N MET A 27 -9.38 12.38 18.37
CA MET A 27 -10.65 12.93 17.90
C MET A 27 -10.51 13.21 16.40
N LEU A 28 -11.54 12.84 15.63
CA LEU A 28 -11.61 13.08 14.19
C LEU A 28 -13.00 13.64 13.88
N ASP A 29 -13.06 14.62 12.99
CA ASP A 29 -14.34 15.22 12.61
C ASP A 29 -15.26 14.19 11.94
N ASP A 30 -16.56 14.28 12.22
CA ASP A 30 -17.57 13.36 11.69
C ASP A 30 -17.61 13.36 10.16
N ILE A 31 -17.40 14.54 9.55
CA ILE A 31 -17.36 14.70 8.09
C ILE A 31 -16.17 13.92 7.50
N VAL A 32 -15.02 13.95 8.17
CA VAL A 32 -13.81 13.24 7.72
C VAL A 32 -14.01 11.73 7.87
N LEU A 33 -14.61 11.29 8.99
CA LEU A 33 -14.90 9.87 9.21
C LEU A 33 -15.88 9.32 8.17
N GLN A 34 -16.92 10.08 7.84
CA GLN A 34 -17.92 9.69 6.85
C GLN A 34 -17.31 9.62 5.44
N ALA A 35 -16.57 10.64 5.03
CA ALA A 35 -15.88 10.65 3.74
C ALA A 35 -14.84 9.51 3.63
N ALA A 36 -14.14 9.19 4.71
CA ALA A 36 -13.19 8.08 4.75
C ALA A 36 -13.90 6.73 4.58
N ARG A 37 -15.07 6.53 5.20
CA ARG A 37 -15.86 5.31 5.03
C ARG A 37 -16.31 5.12 3.58
N GLU A 38 -16.94 6.13 3.00
CA GLU A 38 -17.45 6.06 1.62
C GLU A 38 -16.34 5.76 0.61
N ARG A 39 -15.19 6.43 0.75
CA ARG A 39 -14.02 6.17 -0.11
C ARG A 39 -13.44 4.77 0.11
N ALA A 40 -13.36 4.32 1.36
CA ALA A 40 -12.84 3.01 1.69
C ALA A 40 -13.73 1.88 1.14
N ASP A 41 -15.05 2.02 1.27
CA ASP A 41 -16.03 1.08 0.73
C ASP A 41 -15.95 1.01 -0.81
N SER A 42 -15.79 2.17 -1.48
CA SER A 42 -15.63 2.20 -2.93
C SER A 42 -14.36 1.48 -3.43
N GLN A 43 -13.32 1.41 -2.60
CA GLN A 43 -12.05 0.76 -2.90
C GLN A 43 -11.95 -0.66 -2.32
N GLY A 44 -12.97 -1.13 -1.58
CA GLY A 44 -12.94 -2.43 -0.90
C GLY A 44 -11.88 -2.54 0.20
N ILE A 45 -11.42 -1.42 0.76
CA ILE A 45 -10.44 -1.40 1.86
C ILE A 45 -11.08 -0.91 3.16
N GLY A 46 -10.45 -1.15 4.30
CA GLY A 46 -10.91 -0.59 5.58
C GLY A 46 -10.60 0.91 5.70
N TYR A 47 -11.49 1.69 6.29
CA TYR A 47 -11.30 3.14 6.51
C TYR A 47 -10.01 3.46 7.32
N GLN A 48 -9.63 2.59 8.27
CA GLN A 48 -8.38 2.75 9.01
C GLN A 48 -7.15 2.61 8.10
N THR A 49 -7.19 1.72 7.11
CA THR A 49 -6.12 1.54 6.13
C THR A 49 -6.01 2.77 5.25
N LEU A 50 -7.15 3.32 4.81
CA LEU A 50 -7.20 4.55 4.02
C LEU A 50 -6.60 5.74 4.79
N ILE A 51 -7.04 5.97 6.03
CA ILE A 51 -6.55 7.08 6.87
C ILE A 51 -5.05 6.94 7.10
N ASN A 52 -4.56 5.75 7.45
CA ASN A 52 -3.14 5.53 7.65
C ASN A 52 -2.32 5.71 6.35
N GLY A 53 -2.88 5.35 5.20
CA GLY A 53 -2.26 5.57 3.90
C GLY A 53 -2.09 7.06 3.60
N LEU A 54 -3.15 7.86 3.81
CA LEU A 54 -3.11 9.31 3.64
C LEU A 54 -2.11 9.98 4.57
N LEU A 55 -2.07 9.56 5.85
CA LEU A 55 -1.09 10.09 6.81
C LEU A 55 0.35 9.74 6.40
N ARG A 56 0.58 8.55 5.83
CA ARG A 56 1.91 8.15 5.34
C ARG A 56 2.35 9.00 4.16
N GLU A 57 1.46 9.21 3.20
CA GLU A 57 1.69 10.05 2.03
C GLU A 57 1.99 11.50 2.44
N ALA A 58 1.16 12.08 3.32
CA ALA A 58 1.32 13.45 3.81
C ALA A 58 2.64 13.67 4.56
N LEU A 59 3.15 12.64 5.24
CA LEU A 59 4.41 12.67 5.97
C LEU A 59 5.62 12.24 5.12
N GLY A 60 5.42 11.94 3.83
CA GLY A 60 6.51 11.56 2.92
C GLY A 60 7.07 10.16 3.17
N PHE A 61 6.34 9.28 3.85
CA PHE A 61 6.72 7.87 3.92
C PHE A 61 6.48 7.23 2.55
N SER A 62 7.53 6.71 1.92
CA SER A 62 7.40 6.02 0.63
C SER A 62 6.41 4.87 0.75
N THR A 63 5.50 4.80 -0.23
CA THR A 63 4.34 3.92 -0.28
C THR A 63 4.77 2.46 -0.41
N GLN A 64 5.26 1.87 0.67
CA GLN A 64 5.23 0.43 0.85
C GLN A 64 3.84 0.11 1.43
N PRO A 65 2.93 -0.51 0.67
CA PRO A 65 1.69 -0.98 1.24
C PRO A 65 2.08 -1.98 2.33
N LEU A 66 1.87 -1.62 3.59
CA LEU A 66 1.85 -2.58 4.68
C LEU A 66 0.56 -3.37 4.51
N THR A 67 0.56 -4.27 3.53
CA THR A 67 -0.42 -5.33 3.36
C THR A 67 -0.59 -5.94 4.74
N ILE A 68 -1.78 -5.77 5.30
CA ILE A 68 -2.22 -6.60 6.40
C ILE A 68 -2.25 -7.97 5.77
N SER A 69 -1.25 -8.80 6.05
CA SER A 69 -1.32 -10.21 5.71
C SER A 69 -2.57 -10.76 6.38
N GLU A 70 -3.59 -11.00 5.55
CA GLU A 70 -4.57 -12.04 5.75
C GLU A 70 -3.87 -13.32 6.25
N PRO A 71 -4.58 -14.13 7.06
CA PRO A 71 -3.98 -15.23 7.77
C PRO A 71 -3.26 -16.11 6.76
N GLN A 72 -1.95 -16.29 6.94
CA GLN A 72 -1.20 -17.29 6.19
C GLN A 72 -1.82 -18.64 6.53
N ALA A 73 -2.79 -19.04 5.71
CA ALA A 73 -3.14 -20.42 5.52
C ALA A 73 -1.81 -21.14 5.31
N ARG A 74 -1.62 -22.20 6.09
CA ARG A 74 -0.48 -23.09 6.00
C ARG A 74 -0.36 -23.58 4.56
N PHE A 75 0.41 -22.88 3.74
CA PHE A 75 0.95 -23.44 2.52
C PHE A 75 2.14 -24.27 2.97
N SER A 76 1.88 -25.57 3.07
CA SER A 76 2.87 -26.62 3.04
C SER A 76 3.92 -26.33 1.96
N ALA A 77 5.17 -26.62 2.34
CA ALA A 77 6.39 -26.75 1.56
C ALA A 77 6.30 -26.58 0.03
N ASP A 78 7.26 -25.81 -0.49
CA ASP A 78 7.77 -25.82 -1.86
C ASP A 78 7.02 -25.01 -2.93
N LEU A 79 7.10 -23.68 -2.83
CA LEU A 79 7.24 -22.84 -4.03
C LEU A 79 8.22 -21.68 -3.76
N PRO A 80 9.28 -21.51 -4.58
CA PRO A 80 10.22 -20.41 -4.43
C PRO A 80 9.51 -19.09 -4.78
N LEU A 81 9.42 -18.18 -3.79
CA LEU A 81 8.99 -16.81 -4.05
C LEU A 81 10.00 -16.18 -5.02
N ASN A 82 9.51 -15.81 -6.20
CA ASN A 82 10.19 -15.05 -7.25
C ASN A 82 11.31 -14.15 -6.71
N THR A 83 12.55 -14.59 -6.89
CA THR A 83 13.70 -13.70 -6.94
C THR A 83 13.54 -12.89 -8.23
N PHE A 84 12.92 -11.72 -8.15
CA PHE A 84 13.13 -10.71 -9.17
C PHE A 84 14.65 -10.46 -9.21
N ASP A 85 15.29 -10.98 -10.24
CA ASP A 85 16.72 -11.03 -10.36
C ASP A 85 17.24 -9.60 -10.20
N ARG A 86 18.09 -9.34 -9.20
CA ARG A 86 18.60 -7.99 -8.92
C ARG A 86 19.22 -7.35 -10.18
N LYS A 87 19.81 -8.19 -11.04
CA LYS A 87 20.34 -7.82 -12.36
C LYS A 87 19.27 -7.32 -13.34
N GLN A 88 18.06 -7.89 -13.31
CA GLN A 88 16.95 -7.45 -14.16
C GLN A 88 16.41 -6.08 -13.72
N ILE A 89 16.37 -5.82 -12.41
CA ILE A 89 15.98 -4.51 -11.86
C ILE A 89 17.01 -3.44 -12.24
N GLU A 90 18.30 -3.72 -12.07
CA GLU A 90 19.38 -2.81 -12.46
C GLU A 90 19.38 -2.52 -13.97
N ALA A 91 19.11 -3.53 -14.80
CA ALA A 91 18.99 -3.35 -16.25
C ALA A 91 17.80 -2.45 -16.62
N LEU A 92 16.66 -2.60 -15.94
CA LEU A 92 15.48 -1.79 -16.19
C LEU A 92 15.67 -0.33 -15.75
N GLU A 93 16.33 -0.09 -14.61
CA GLU A 93 16.69 1.24 -14.13
C GLU A 93 17.66 1.95 -15.09
N ALA A 94 18.65 1.22 -15.62
CA ALA A 94 19.58 1.75 -16.63
C ALA A 94 18.85 2.14 -17.92
N GLN A 95 17.85 1.35 -18.34
CA GLN A 95 17.03 1.65 -19.51
C GLN A 95 16.15 2.88 -19.30
N LEU A 96 15.55 3.04 -18.12
CA LEU A 96 14.74 4.22 -17.80
C LEU A 96 15.60 5.50 -17.80
N ASN A 97 16.80 5.44 -17.22
CA ASN A 97 17.73 6.57 -17.16
C ASN A 97 18.27 6.96 -18.55
N SER A 98 18.53 5.99 -19.43
CA SER A 98 18.96 6.30 -20.80
C SER A 98 17.85 6.96 -21.60
N MET A 99 16.59 6.51 -21.43
CA MET A 99 15.42 7.11 -22.08
C MET A 99 15.12 8.52 -21.56
N ALA A 100 15.29 8.76 -20.26
CA ALA A 100 15.16 10.10 -19.69
C ALA A 100 16.24 11.05 -20.26
N LYS A 101 17.46 10.55 -20.45
CA LYS A 101 18.56 11.33 -21.02
C LYS A 101 18.36 11.63 -22.50
N SER A 102 17.84 10.68 -23.29
CA SER A 102 17.52 10.93 -24.69
C SER A 102 16.37 11.94 -24.85
N LEU A 103 15.34 11.88 -23.99
CA LEU A 103 14.28 12.90 -23.95
C LEU A 103 14.85 14.28 -23.59
N GLN A 104 15.78 14.35 -22.65
CA GLN A 104 16.40 15.61 -22.26
C GLN A 104 17.28 16.19 -23.38
N VAL A 105 18.02 15.34 -24.11
CA VAL A 105 18.79 15.75 -25.30
C VAL A 105 17.84 16.23 -26.40
N PHE A 106 16.76 15.51 -26.69
CA PHE A 106 15.77 15.91 -27.70
C PHE A 106 15.08 17.24 -27.36
N LEU A 107 14.73 17.45 -26.08
CA LEU A 107 14.14 18.70 -25.59
C LEU A 107 15.14 19.86 -25.54
N SER A 108 16.45 19.59 -25.46
CA SER A 108 17.48 20.62 -25.51
C SER A 108 17.91 20.96 -26.94
N ASP A 109 17.88 19.99 -27.87
CA ASP A 109 18.05 20.22 -29.30
C ASP A 109 16.88 21.01 -29.90
N SER A 110 15.63 20.76 -29.45
CA SER A 110 14.46 21.58 -29.84
C SER A 110 14.55 23.03 -29.34
N ARG A 111 15.37 23.32 -28.31
CA ARG A 111 15.65 24.70 -27.86
C ARG A 111 16.81 25.37 -28.59
N LYS A 112 17.62 24.61 -29.35
CA LYS A 112 18.78 25.12 -30.10
C LYS A 112 18.54 25.28 -31.61
N ASN A 113 17.42 24.78 -32.15
CA ASN A 113 17.05 25.01 -33.54
C ASN A 113 15.94 26.08 -33.64
N PRO A 114 16.28 27.38 -33.79
CA PRO A 114 15.31 28.34 -34.28
C PRO A 114 15.08 28.03 -35.77
N GLN A 115 14.03 27.26 -36.06
CA GLN A 115 13.53 27.16 -37.44
C GLN A 115 13.06 28.55 -37.86
N VAL A 116 13.88 29.18 -38.72
CA VAL A 116 13.62 30.24 -39.71
C VAL A 116 12.77 31.43 -39.28
#